data_AF-A0A9W6N3L4-F1
#
_entry.id   AF-A0A9W6N3L4-F1
#
_cell.length_a   1.000
_cell.length_b   1.000
_cell.length_c   1.000
_cell.angle_alpha   90.00
_cell.angle_beta   90.00
_cell.angle_gamma   90.00
#
_symmetry.space_group_name_H-M   'P 1'
#
loop_
_entity.id
_entity.type
_entity.pdbx_description
1 polymer ?
#
loop_
_entity_poly.entity_id
_entity_poly.type
_entity_poly.pdbx_seq_one_letter_code
_entity_poly.pdbx_strand_id
1 'polypeptide(L)'
;MSRPPYEPPAQSLTGQIVDALLVLAMVVVTLYLPLLLKLSGAGVTKAVQAAPTWESLGQNAVMAAQWEKLGFDPAKAAEIIGSRFDYSFSWGALALTALVIVGYFVVMLRWSDREYRDVIAERFGDDRPPRRR
;
A
#
# COMPACT_ATOMS: atom_id res chain seq x y z
N MET A 1 -35.63 31.32 -3.98
CA MET A 1 -36.27 30.46 -2.96
C MET A 1 -35.40 29.21 -2.81
N SER A 2 -35.07 28.76 -1.60
CA SER A 2 -34.26 27.55 -1.41
C SER A 2 -35.06 26.32 -1.84
N ARG A 3 -34.51 25.50 -2.75
CA ARG A 3 -35.13 24.22 -3.14
C ARG A 3 -35.28 23.31 -1.90
N PRO A 4 -36.31 22.43 -1.86
CA PRO A 4 -36.45 21.46 -0.78
C PRO A 4 -35.17 20.61 -0.66
N PRO A 5 -34.74 20.25 0.57
CA PRO A 5 -33.55 19.43 0.78
C PRO A 5 -33.65 18.10 0.03
N TYR A 6 -32.56 17.68 -0.62
CA TYR A 6 -32.47 16.36 -1.24
C TYR A 6 -32.62 15.26 -0.17
N GLU A 7 -33.47 14.28 -0.43
CA GLU A 7 -33.61 13.06 0.37
C GLU A 7 -32.92 11.90 -0.35
N PRO A 8 -31.85 11.30 0.22
CA PRO A 8 -31.15 10.21 -0.43
C PRO A 8 -31.98 8.91 -0.43
N PRO A 9 -31.82 8.05 -1.45
CA PRO A 9 -32.48 6.76 -1.50
C PRO A 9 -31.97 5.85 -0.37
N ALA A 10 -32.90 5.19 0.33
CA ALA A 10 -32.55 4.20 1.35
C ALA A 10 -32.03 2.91 0.70
N GLN A 11 -30.82 2.50 1.08
CA GLN A 11 -30.21 1.25 0.60
C GLN A 11 -30.84 0.05 1.32
N SER A 12 -31.06 -1.06 0.60
CA SER A 12 -31.58 -2.29 1.19
C SER A 12 -30.54 -2.99 2.07
N LEU A 13 -31.00 -3.70 3.11
CA LEU A 13 -30.13 -4.46 4.02
C LEU A 13 -29.24 -5.46 3.27
N THR A 14 -29.80 -6.16 2.28
CA THR A 14 -29.05 -7.12 1.46
C THR A 14 -27.96 -6.43 0.65
N GLY A 15 -28.26 -5.26 0.05
CA GLY A 15 -27.27 -4.48 -0.69
C GLY A 15 -26.12 -4.01 0.20
N GLN A 16 -26.43 -3.60 1.43
CA GLN A 16 -25.42 -3.17 2.40
C GLN A 16 -24.51 -4.32 2.85
N ILE A 17 -25.07 -5.52 3.08
CA ILE A 17 -24.28 -6.71 3.44
C ILE A 17 -23.33 -7.11 2.31
N VAL A 18 -23.82 -7.13 1.06
CA VAL A 18 -22.99 -7.49 -0.11
C VAL A 18 -21.85 -6.49 -0.29
N ASP A 19 -22.15 -5.18 -0.19
CA ASP A 19 -21.15 -4.13 -0.29
C ASP A 19 -20.06 -4.26 0.79
N ALA A 20 -20.48 -4.45 2.04
CA ALA A 20 -19.54 -4.64 3.15
C ALA A 20 -18.65 -5.89 2.96
N LEU A 21 -19.22 -7.01 2.52
CA LEU A 21 -18.45 -8.23 2.24
C LEU A 21 -17.50 -8.06 1.05
N LEU A 22 -17.92 -7.33 0.01
CA LEU A 22 -17.08 -7.03 -1.14
C LEU A 22 -15.88 -6.17 -0.74
N VAL A 23 -16.11 -5.09 0.01
CA VAL A 23 -15.03 -4.24 0.53
C VAL A 23 -14.10 -5.04 1.43
N LEU A 24 -14.64 -5.89 2.32
CA LEU A 24 -13.82 -6.78 3.15
C LEU A 24 -12.93 -7.70 2.30
N ALA A 25 -13.51 -8.33 1.27
CA ALA A 25 -12.76 -9.19 0.36
C ALA A 25 -11.67 -8.40 -0.39
N MET A 26 -11.97 -7.20 -0.87
CA MET A 26 -11.00 -6.33 -1.53
C MET A 26 -9.85 -5.92 -0.61
N VAL A 27 -10.13 -5.61 0.67
CA VAL A 27 -9.09 -5.33 1.67
C VAL A 27 -8.20 -6.55 1.89
N VAL A 28 -8.79 -7.72 2.08
CA VAL A 28 -8.04 -8.97 2.25
C VAL A 28 -7.15 -9.24 1.04
N VAL A 29 -7.69 -9.14 -0.18
CA VAL A 29 -6.92 -9.33 -1.42
C VAL A 29 -5.79 -8.30 -1.51
N THR A 30 -6.07 -7.02 -1.28
CA THR A 30 -5.06 -5.95 -1.39
C THR A 30 -3.93 -6.14 -0.39
N LEU A 31 -4.22 -6.59 0.83
CA LEU A 31 -3.21 -6.83 1.85
C LEU A 31 -2.45 -8.15 1.63
N TYR A 32 -3.12 -9.20 1.17
CA TYR A 32 -2.52 -10.53 1.07
C TYR A 32 -1.81 -10.78 -0.26
N LEU A 33 -2.28 -10.21 -1.37
CA LEU A 33 -1.72 -10.46 -2.69
C LEU A 33 -0.22 -10.10 -2.80
N PRO A 34 0.27 -8.96 -2.25
CA PRO A 34 1.71 -8.67 -2.24
C PRO A 34 2.52 -9.66 -1.41
N LEU A 35 1.95 -10.20 -0.34
CA LEU A 35 2.58 -11.25 0.48
C LEU A 35 2.69 -12.56 -0.32
N LEU A 36 1.59 -12.97 -0.96
CA LEU A 36 1.51 -14.19 -1.76
C LEU A 36 2.50 -14.18 -2.93
N LEU A 37 2.64 -13.03 -3.59
CA LEU A 37 3.58 -12.83 -4.71
C LEU A 37 5.01 -12.55 -4.26
N LYS A 38 5.29 -12.52 -2.95
CA LYS A 38 6.59 -12.15 -2.37
C LYS A 38 7.09 -10.77 -2.83
N LEU A 39 6.16 -9.87 -3.12
CA LEU A 39 6.42 -8.46 -3.48
C LEU A 39 6.54 -7.56 -2.23
N SER A 40 6.39 -8.14 -1.05
CA SER A 40 6.46 -7.47 0.24
C SER A 40 7.79 -7.74 0.92
N GLY A 41 8.32 -6.72 1.61
CA GLY A 41 9.63 -6.76 2.25
C GLY A 41 10.70 -6.04 1.44
N ALA A 42 11.72 -5.54 2.14
CA ALA A 42 12.91 -5.01 1.50
C ALA A 42 13.72 -6.16 0.89
N GLY A 43 14.35 -5.92 -0.27
CA GLY A 43 15.32 -6.86 -0.83
C GLY A 43 16.40 -7.17 0.21
N VAL A 44 16.79 -8.45 0.32
CA VAL A 44 17.88 -8.85 1.19
C VAL A 44 19.02 -9.41 0.36
N THR A 45 20.22 -8.90 0.58
CA THR A 45 21.44 -9.48 0.04
C THR A 45 21.99 -10.48 1.05
N LYS A 46 22.26 -11.71 0.61
CA LYS A 46 22.90 -12.73 1.43
C LYS A 46 24.37 -12.84 1.06
N ALA A 47 25.25 -12.38 1.95
CA ALA A 47 26.68 -12.62 1.83
C ALA A 47 27.06 -13.83 2.69
N VAL A 48 26.84 -15.05 2.18
CA VAL A 48 27.23 -16.27 2.88
C VAL A 48 28.72 -16.52 2.64
N GLN A 49 29.50 -16.50 3.71
CA GLN A 49 30.93 -16.76 3.68
C GLN A 49 31.18 -18.27 3.72
N ALA A 50 32.13 -18.77 2.92
CA ALA A 50 32.55 -20.17 3.00
C ALA A 50 33.35 -20.39 4.30
N ALA A 51 32.92 -21.35 5.12
CA ALA A 51 33.48 -21.66 6.45
C ALA A 51 33.52 -20.45 7.42
N PRO A 52 32.34 -19.98 7.90
CA PRO A 52 32.27 -18.83 8.78
C PRO A 52 32.90 -19.13 10.15
N THR A 53 33.68 -18.18 10.66
CA THR A 53 34.15 -18.14 12.04
C THR A 53 33.55 -16.93 12.74
N TRP A 54 33.55 -16.90 14.08
CA TRP A 54 33.06 -15.71 14.80
C TRP A 54 33.80 -14.44 14.37
N GLU A 55 35.10 -14.56 14.14
CA GLU A 55 35.94 -13.45 13.66
C GLU A 55 35.55 -13.02 12.23
N SER A 56 35.34 -13.96 11.30
CA SER A 56 34.94 -13.62 9.92
C SER A 56 33.54 -13.00 9.82
N LEU A 57 32.68 -13.28 10.82
CA LEU A 57 31.37 -12.65 10.99
C LEU A 57 31.43 -11.31 11.73
N GLY A 58 32.63 -10.80 12.04
CA GLY A 58 32.83 -9.55 12.76
C GLY A 58 32.34 -9.59 14.21
N GLN A 59 32.22 -10.79 14.80
CA GLN A 59 31.80 -10.97 16.19
C GLN A 59 33.05 -11.05 17.07
N ASN A 60 33.07 -10.27 18.16
CA ASN A 60 34.06 -10.43 19.21
C ASN A 60 33.62 -11.52 20.22
N ALA A 61 34.50 -11.88 21.16
CA ALA A 61 34.24 -12.94 22.13
C ALA A 61 32.95 -12.75 22.96
N VAL A 62 32.61 -11.49 23.31
CA VAL A 62 31.40 -11.19 24.09
C VAL A 62 30.15 -11.41 23.25
N MET A 63 30.18 -11.02 21.97
CA MET A 63 29.07 -11.21 21.02
C MET A 63 28.86 -12.69 20.68
N ALA A 64 29.96 -13.41 20.39
CA ALA A 64 29.93 -14.85 20.13
C ALA A 64 29.30 -15.62 21.30
N ALA A 65 29.66 -15.29 22.54
CA ALA A 65 29.07 -15.89 23.73
C ALA A 65 27.54 -15.69 23.84
N GLN A 66 26.98 -14.60 23.29
CA GLN A 66 25.51 -14.43 23.25
C GLN A 66 24.87 -15.35 22.22
N TRP A 67 25.47 -15.49 21.04
CA TRP A 67 25.00 -16.44 20.03
C TRP A 67 25.04 -17.88 20.51
N GLU A 68 26.12 -18.27 21.18
CA GLU A 68 26.28 -19.60 21.75
C GLU A 68 25.23 -19.89 22.83
N LYS A 69 24.90 -18.90 23.69
CA LYS A 69 23.78 -19.02 24.65
C LYS A 69 22.42 -19.22 23.99
N LEU A 70 22.24 -18.68 22.78
CA LEU A 70 21.05 -18.88 21.97
C LEU A 70 21.10 -20.21 21.17
N GLY A 71 22.16 -21.00 21.30
CA GLY A 71 22.33 -22.28 20.62
C GLY A 71 22.80 -22.18 19.16
N PHE A 72 23.37 -21.03 18.78
CA PHE A 72 23.90 -20.80 17.44
C PHE A 72 25.41 -21.08 17.38
N ASP A 73 25.82 -21.81 16.34
CA ASP A 73 27.21 -21.92 15.90
C ASP A 73 27.50 -20.86 14.81
N PRO A 74 28.77 -20.62 14.43
CA PRO A 74 29.10 -19.66 13.39
C PRO A 74 28.37 -19.91 12.06
N ALA A 75 28.10 -21.17 11.69
CA ALA A 75 27.43 -21.48 10.43
C ALA A 75 25.97 -21.02 10.43
N LYS A 76 25.23 -21.32 11.50
CA LYS A 76 23.83 -20.89 11.67
C LYS A 76 23.72 -19.38 11.86
N ALA A 77 24.65 -18.79 12.61
CA ALA A 77 24.68 -17.34 12.82
C ALA A 77 25.02 -16.58 11.52
N ALA A 78 25.86 -17.15 10.65
CA ALA A 78 26.23 -16.54 9.37
C ALA A 78 25.02 -16.25 8.47
N GLU A 79 23.99 -17.10 8.47
CA GLU A 79 22.79 -16.86 7.67
C GLU A 79 22.01 -15.63 8.17
N ILE A 80 21.98 -15.43 9.48
CA ILE A 80 21.26 -14.32 10.12
C ILE A 80 22.07 -13.02 9.99
N ILE A 81 23.35 -13.06 10.37
CA ILE A 81 24.26 -11.90 10.34
C ILE A 81 24.55 -11.45 8.89
N GLY A 82 24.64 -12.41 7.97
CA GLY A 82 24.93 -12.16 6.55
C GLY A 82 23.72 -11.71 5.74
N SER A 83 22.50 -11.82 6.28
CA SER A 83 21.29 -11.31 5.64
C SER A 83 21.15 -9.82 5.92
N ARG A 84 21.48 -8.97 4.94
CA ARG A 84 21.40 -7.51 5.07
C ARG A 84 20.34 -6.93 4.15
N PHE A 85 19.74 -5.82 4.56
CA PHE A 85 18.85 -5.04 3.71
C PHE A 85 19.62 -4.47 2.52
N ASP A 86 19.02 -4.58 1.34
CA ASP A 86 19.48 -3.92 0.13
C ASP A 86 18.99 -2.46 0.14
N TYR A 87 19.93 -1.52 0.27
CA TYR A 87 19.67 -0.08 0.26
C TYR A 87 19.81 0.54 -1.13
N SER A 88 19.85 -0.27 -2.19
CA SER A 88 19.86 0.24 -3.55
C SER A 88 18.60 1.05 -3.85
N PHE A 89 18.79 2.23 -4.45
CA PHE A 89 17.71 3.13 -4.77
C PHE A 89 17.31 3.01 -6.24
N SER A 90 16.06 2.63 -6.49
CA SER A 90 15.51 2.54 -7.85
C SER A 90 14.85 3.84 -8.26
N TRP A 91 15.58 4.68 -8.99
CA TRP A 91 15.03 5.90 -9.61
C TRP A 91 13.86 5.60 -10.57
N GLY A 92 13.89 4.46 -11.26
CA GLY A 92 12.80 4.03 -12.14
C GLY A 92 11.52 3.72 -11.37
N ALA A 93 11.62 2.99 -10.26
CA ALA A 93 10.48 2.72 -9.40
C ALA A 93 9.93 4.00 -8.75
N LEU A 94 10.81 4.92 -8.35
CA LEU A 94 10.41 6.24 -7.85
C LEU A 94 9.59 7.00 -8.91
N ALA A 95 10.11 7.11 -10.13
CA ALA A 95 9.45 7.83 -11.22
C ALA A 95 8.10 7.21 -11.58
N LEU A 96 8.02 5.87 -11.61
CA LEU A 96 6.76 5.15 -11.84
C LEU A 96 5.73 5.47 -10.74
N THR A 97 6.12 5.38 -9.47
CA THR A 97 5.24 5.70 -8.34
C THR A 97 4.75 7.16 -8.41
N ALA A 98 5.65 8.10 -8.70
CA ALA A 98 5.29 9.50 -8.87
C ALA A 98 4.30 9.69 -10.03
N LEU A 99 4.52 9.03 -11.17
CA LEU A 99 3.62 9.08 -12.32
C LEU A 99 2.24 8.53 -11.97
N VAL A 100 2.15 7.40 -11.28
CA VAL A 100 0.87 6.80 -10.86
C VAL A 100 0.10 7.75 -9.93
N ILE A 101 0.78 8.34 -8.94
CA ILE A 101 0.16 9.28 -8.00
C ILE A 101 -0.34 10.52 -8.73
N VAL A 102 0.49 11.15 -9.57
CA VAL A 102 0.12 12.34 -10.33
C VAL A 102 -1.03 12.02 -11.30
N GLY A 103 -0.95 10.89 -12.01
CA GLY A 103 -1.99 10.43 -12.92
C GLY A 103 -3.34 10.25 -12.21
N TYR A 104 -3.33 9.63 -11.02
CA TYR A 104 -4.52 9.51 -10.18
C TYR A 104 -5.12 10.88 -9.85
N PHE A 105 -4.33 11.83 -9.36
CA PHE A 105 -4.82 13.17 -9.01
C PHE A 105 -5.35 13.94 -10.21
N VAL A 106 -4.68 13.87 -11.36
CA VAL A 106 -5.14 14.53 -12.60
C VAL A 106 -6.52 14.01 -13.00
N VAL A 107 -6.70 12.68 -12.97
CA VAL A 107 -7.99 12.05 -13.31
C VAL A 107 -9.06 12.40 -12.29
N MET A 108 -8.74 12.30 -10.99
CA MET A 108 -9.64 12.63 -9.89
C MET A 108 -10.13 14.08 -9.97
N LEU A 109 -9.24 15.05 -10.15
CA LEU A 109 -9.60 16.46 -10.28
C LEU A 109 -10.46 16.72 -11.52
N ARG A 110 -10.13 16.07 -12.65
CA ARG A 110 -10.84 16.28 -13.91
C ARG A 110 -12.27 15.71 -13.91
N TRP A 111 -12.50 14.58 -13.23
CA TRP A 111 -13.86 14.05 -13.06
C TRP A 111 -14.63 14.81 -11.98
N SER A 112 -13.96 15.18 -10.90
CA SER A 112 -14.57 15.88 -9.78
C SER A 112 -15.12 17.27 -10.15
N ASP A 113 -14.50 17.99 -11.09
CA ASP A 113 -15.01 19.29 -11.56
C ASP A 113 -16.45 19.20 -12.10
N ARG A 114 -16.84 18.10 -12.74
CA ARG A 114 -18.22 17.93 -13.23
C ARG A 114 -19.21 17.79 -12.08
N GLU A 115 -18.93 16.87 -11.17
CA GLU A 115 -19.79 16.60 -10.01
C GLU A 115 -19.95 17.85 -9.12
N TYR A 116 -18.86 18.59 -8.89
CA TYR A 116 -18.93 19.84 -8.11
C TYR A 116 -19.81 20.88 -8.79
N ARG A 117 -19.72 21.04 -10.11
CA ARG A 117 -20.57 21.97 -10.85
C ARG A 117 -22.03 21.55 -10.82
N ASP A 118 -22.32 20.26 -10.90
CA ASP A 118 -23.68 19.74 -10.84
C ASP A 118 -24.29 19.97 -9.45
N VAL A 119 -23.53 19.74 -8.36
CA VAL A 119 -23.96 20.06 -7.00
C VAL A 119 -24.19 21.56 -6.79
N ILE A 120 -23.31 22.40 -7.34
CA ILE A 120 -23.47 23.86 -7.29
C ILE A 120 -24.70 24.29 -8.09
N ALA A 121 -24.94 23.73 -9.27
CA ALA A 121 -26.11 24.02 -10.08
C ALA A 121 -27.42 23.56 -9.42
N GLU A 122 -27.40 22.42 -8.72
CA GLU A 122 -28.54 21.93 -7.96
C GLU A 122 -28.88 22.89 -6.80
N ARG A 123 -27.86 23.34 -6.05
CA ARG A 123 -28.05 24.23 -4.90
C ARG A 123 -28.27 25.70 -5.26
N PHE A 124 -27.70 26.19 -6.36
CA PHE A 124 -27.60 27.63 -6.66
C PHE A 124 -27.96 28.04 -8.10
N GLY A 125 -28.28 27.12 -9.01
CA GLY A 125 -28.57 27.44 -10.41
C GLY A 125 -29.99 28.00 -10.67
N ASP A 126 -30.09 28.96 -11.59
CA ASP A 126 -31.34 29.63 -12.03
C ASP A 126 -32.40 28.65 -12.54
N ASP A 127 -33.67 28.90 -12.20
CA ASP A 127 -34.88 28.15 -12.58
C ASP A 127 -35.24 28.28 -14.08
N ARG A 128 -34.30 28.02 -15.01
CA ARG A 128 -34.67 27.87 -16.43
C ARG A 128 -35.07 26.43 -16.71
N PRO A 129 -36.29 26.19 -17.22
CA PRO A 129 -36.74 24.84 -17.54
C PRO A 129 -35.79 24.21 -18.59
N PRO A 130 -35.55 22.89 -18.51
CA PRO A 130 -34.69 22.22 -19.47
C PRO A 130 -35.26 22.42 -20.88
N ARG A 131 -34.43 22.89 -21.82
CA ARG A 131 -34.77 22.84 -23.25
C ARG A 131 -34.95 21.37 -23.59
N ARG A 132 -36.20 20.99 -23.87
CA ARG A 132 -36.55 19.66 -24.39
C ARG A 132 -35.59 19.32 -25.54
N ARG A 133 -34.84 18.24 -25.37
CA ARG A 133 -34.20 17.54 -26.49
C ARG A 133 -35.22 16.62 -27.13
#